data_AF-A0A1I0CRJ5-F1
#
_entry.id   AF-A0A1I0CRJ5-F1
#
_cell.length_a   1.000
_cell.length_b   1.000
_cell.length_c   1.000
_cell.angle_alpha   90.00
_cell.angle_beta   90.00
_cell.angle_gamma   90.00
#
_symmetry.space_group_name_H-M   'P 1'
#
loop_
_entity.id
_entity.type
_entity.pdbx_description
1 polymer ?
#
loop_
_entity_poly.entity_id
_entity_poly.type
_entity_poly.pdbx_seq_one_letter_code
_entity_poly.pdbx_strand_id
1 'polypeptide(L)'
;VGNKPEERQEIYSALKNGDQNHFKKIISKLLAETTSEVEKKKIKNFKRYVLNNWQAITIYKEEGCYGGGTEGHISHVLSSRLSSRPMGWSREGLRAMAELRAYLSSGGRITLKHLKPEAKKSYSLEKNMVLKIKNTFTKTREQLNNVPILSKGKVIPMFKCLKDIHNGTSNL
;
A
#
# COMPACT_ATOMS: atom_id res chain seq x y z
N VAL A 1 3.69 -5.32 -24.01
CA VAL A 1 2.41 -6.07 -23.98
C VAL A 1 1.18 -5.15 -23.99
N GLY A 2 1.27 -3.87 -23.59
CA GLY A 2 0.09 -2.98 -23.53
C GLY A 2 -0.53 -2.53 -24.87
N ASN A 3 0.00 -2.94 -26.03
CA ASN A 3 -0.34 -2.35 -27.33
C ASN A 3 -0.95 -3.32 -28.36
N LYS A 4 -1.23 -4.57 -27.99
CA LYS A 4 -1.79 -5.59 -28.89
C LYS A 4 -2.92 -6.38 -28.20
N PRO A 5 -4.20 -6.01 -28.42
CA PRO A 5 -5.33 -6.57 -27.69
C PRO A 5 -5.63 -8.04 -28.04
N GLU A 6 -5.41 -8.46 -29.29
CA GLU A 6 -5.66 -9.83 -29.76
C GLU A 6 -4.77 -10.85 -29.04
N GLU A 7 -3.46 -10.59 -28.96
CA GLU A 7 -2.50 -11.46 -28.24
C GLU A 7 -2.86 -11.59 -26.76
N ARG A 8 -3.45 -10.56 -26.16
CA ARG A 8 -3.88 -10.59 -24.75
C ARG A 8 -5.07 -11.53 -24.56
N GLN A 9 -6.00 -11.55 -25.51
CA GLN A 9 -7.13 -12.48 -25.50
C GLN A 9 -6.67 -13.93 -25.68
N GLU A 10 -5.73 -14.18 -26.60
CA GLU A 10 -5.13 -15.51 -26.81
C GLU A 10 -4.36 -16.00 -25.57
N ILE A 11 -3.56 -15.15 -24.94
CA ILE A 11 -2.89 -15.51 -23.69
C ILE A 11 -3.92 -15.86 -22.62
N TYR A 12 -4.96 -15.04 -22.48
CA TYR A 12 -6.00 -15.27 -21.48
C TYR A 12 -6.75 -16.59 -21.72
N SER A 13 -7.10 -16.90 -22.97
CA SER A 13 -7.77 -18.16 -23.31
C SER A 13 -6.87 -19.37 -23.02
N ALA A 14 -5.57 -19.31 -23.34
CA ALA A 14 -4.61 -20.35 -23.02
C ALA A 14 -4.54 -20.63 -21.52
N LEU A 15 -4.49 -19.56 -20.70
CA LEU A 15 -4.46 -19.68 -19.24
C LEU A 15 -5.76 -20.23 -18.67
N LYS A 16 -6.91 -19.72 -19.13
CA LYS A 16 -8.24 -20.18 -18.70
C LYS A 16 -8.46 -21.65 -19.01
N ASN A 17 -7.95 -22.12 -20.15
CA ASN A 17 -8.09 -23.52 -20.58
C ASN A 17 -7.01 -24.44 -19.98
N GLY A 18 -6.00 -23.89 -19.30
CA GLY A 18 -4.86 -24.64 -18.77
C GLY A 18 -3.96 -25.23 -19.85
N ASP A 19 -3.90 -24.61 -21.04
CA ASP A 19 -3.07 -25.08 -22.15
C ASP A 19 -1.65 -24.46 -22.09
N GLN A 20 -0.74 -25.20 -21.46
CA GLN A 20 0.65 -24.75 -21.27
C GLN A 20 1.41 -24.66 -22.58
N ASN A 21 1.11 -25.55 -23.52
CA ASN A 21 1.83 -25.63 -24.78
C ASN A 21 1.42 -24.48 -25.70
N HIS A 22 0.12 -24.18 -25.76
CA HIS A 22 -0.38 -23.02 -26.47
C HIS A 22 0.16 -21.71 -25.88
N PHE A 23 0.16 -21.57 -24.54
CA PHE A 23 0.79 -20.43 -23.87
C PHE A 23 2.27 -20.26 -24.26
N LYS A 24 3.06 -21.34 -24.21
CA LYS A 24 4.49 -21.31 -24.60
C LYS A 24 4.67 -20.89 -26.06
N LYS A 25 3.81 -21.36 -26.97
CA LYS A 25 3.86 -20.98 -28.40
C LYS A 25 3.60 -19.49 -28.61
N ILE A 26 2.54 -18.95 -27.99
CA ILE A 26 2.21 -17.51 -28.09
C ILE A 26 3.36 -16.65 -27.58
N ILE A 27 3.94 -17.01 -26.42
CA ILE A 27 5.07 -16.27 -25.85
C ILE A 27 6.32 -16.33 -26.72
N SER A 28 6.61 -17.48 -27.35
CA SER A 28 7.74 -17.59 -28.28
C SER A 28 7.54 -16.72 -29.52
N LYS A 29 6.32 -16.68 -30.07
CA LYS A 29 5.96 -15.78 -31.19
C LYS A 29 6.16 -14.31 -30.80
N LEU A 30 5.64 -13.92 -29.64
CA LEU A 30 5.84 -12.58 -29.06
C LEU A 30 7.31 -12.19 -28.93
N LEU A 31 8.16 -13.12 -28.45
CA LEU A 31 9.60 -12.88 -28.32
C LEU A 31 10.31 -12.72 -29.66
N ALA A 32 9.85 -13.41 -30.70
CA ALA A 32 10.41 -13.31 -32.05
C ALA A 32 10.04 -11.98 -32.73
N GLU A 33 8.80 -11.51 -32.54
CA GLU A 33 8.32 -10.24 -33.12
C GLU A 33 8.84 -9.00 -32.38
N THR A 34 9.20 -9.14 -31.11
CA THR A 34 9.68 -8.01 -30.30
C THR A 34 11.13 -7.69 -30.63
N THR A 35 11.42 -6.46 -31.06
CA THR A 35 12.79 -6.01 -31.33
C THR A 35 13.49 -5.45 -30.09
N SER A 36 12.74 -4.80 -29.19
CA SER A 36 13.27 -4.15 -27.98
C SER A 36 13.72 -5.15 -26.91
N GLU A 37 14.99 -5.08 -26.50
CA GLU A 37 15.54 -5.93 -25.44
C GLU A 37 14.86 -5.72 -24.08
N VAL A 38 14.44 -4.49 -23.77
CA VAL A 38 13.69 -4.19 -22.55
C VAL A 38 12.34 -4.91 -22.55
N GLU A 39 11.64 -4.92 -23.68
CA GLU A 39 10.37 -5.62 -23.81
C GLU A 39 10.54 -7.14 -23.82
N LYS A 40 11.56 -7.66 -24.50
CA LYS A 40 11.92 -9.09 -24.43
C LYS A 40 12.16 -9.53 -22.98
N LYS A 41 12.87 -8.71 -22.18
CA LYS A 41 13.10 -8.99 -20.75
C LYS A 41 11.78 -9.03 -19.98
N LYS A 42 10.85 -8.10 -20.24
CA LYS A 42 9.51 -8.11 -19.62
C LYS A 42 8.73 -9.38 -20.00
N ILE A 43 8.74 -9.78 -21.28
CA ILE A 43 8.05 -10.99 -21.76
C ILE A 43 8.68 -12.26 -21.13
N LYS A 44 10.01 -12.35 -21.05
CA LYS A 44 10.71 -13.46 -20.39
C LYS A 44 10.35 -13.54 -18.90
N ASN A 45 10.29 -12.40 -18.20
CA ASN A 45 9.89 -12.36 -16.79
C ASN A 45 8.43 -12.82 -16.62
N PHE A 46 7.53 -12.35 -17.48
CA PHE A 46 6.13 -12.77 -17.50
C PHE A 46 5.99 -14.29 -17.74
N LYS A 47 6.69 -14.83 -18.75
CA LYS A 47 6.76 -16.27 -19.02
C LYS A 47 7.17 -17.06 -17.79
N ARG A 48 8.26 -16.65 -17.14
CA ARG A 48 8.79 -17.31 -15.94
C ARG A 48 7.78 -17.28 -14.80
N TYR A 49 7.16 -16.13 -14.55
CA TYR A 49 6.14 -16.00 -13.52
C TYR A 49 4.98 -16.96 -13.73
N VAL A 50 4.41 -16.98 -14.95
CA VAL A 50 3.28 -17.85 -15.28
C VAL A 50 3.66 -19.32 -15.15
N LEU A 51 4.81 -19.74 -15.69
CA LEU A 51 5.24 -21.13 -15.65
C LEU A 51 5.54 -21.60 -14.22
N ASN A 52 6.11 -20.74 -13.37
CA ASN A 52 6.36 -21.07 -11.97
C ASN A 52 5.07 -21.26 -11.17
N ASN A 53 3.97 -20.63 -11.59
CA ASN A 53 2.66 -20.72 -10.96
C ASN A 53 1.70 -21.65 -11.71
N TRP A 54 2.21 -22.49 -12.63
CA TRP A 54 1.37 -23.31 -13.50
C TRP A 54 0.50 -24.32 -12.74
N GLN A 55 1.02 -24.87 -11.64
CA GLN A 55 0.27 -25.77 -10.78
C GLN A 55 -0.99 -25.08 -10.23
N ALA A 56 -0.88 -23.83 -9.76
CA ALA A 56 -2.04 -23.08 -9.26
C ALA A 56 -3.07 -22.79 -10.36
N ILE A 57 -2.62 -22.50 -11.59
CA ILE A 57 -3.49 -22.31 -12.76
C ILE A 57 -4.26 -23.61 -13.07
N THR A 58 -3.59 -24.76 -12.94
CA THR A 58 -4.19 -26.07 -13.18
C THR A 58 -5.26 -26.38 -12.13
N ILE A 59 -4.94 -26.19 -10.84
CA ILE A 59 -5.88 -26.37 -9.73
C ILE A 59 -7.11 -25.46 -9.91
N TYR A 60 -6.90 -24.19 -10.25
CA TYR A 60 -8.00 -23.23 -10.47
C TYR A 60 -8.99 -23.72 -11.54
N LYS A 61 -8.49 -24.35 -12.61
CA LYS A 61 -9.31 -24.94 -13.68
C LYS A 61 -10.06 -26.18 -13.19
N GLU A 62 -9.36 -27.09 -12.52
CA GLU A 62 -9.89 -28.40 -12.11
C GLU A 62 -10.91 -28.29 -10.98
N GLU A 63 -10.67 -27.43 -10.00
CA GLU A 63 -11.57 -27.23 -8.86
C GLU A 63 -12.74 -26.28 -9.17
N GLY A 64 -12.83 -25.79 -10.42
CA GLY A 64 -13.90 -24.87 -10.82
C GLY A 64 -13.96 -23.63 -9.93
N CYS A 65 -12.80 -23.13 -9.49
CA CYS A 65 -12.71 -21.94 -8.65
C CYS A 65 -13.36 -20.78 -9.41
N TYR A 66 -14.60 -20.43 -9.06
CA TYR A 66 -15.23 -19.25 -9.61
C TYR A 66 -14.48 -18.02 -9.09
N GLY A 67 -14.23 -17.06 -9.98
CA GLY A 67 -13.50 -15.84 -9.67
C GLY A 67 -14.08 -15.17 -8.43
N GLY A 68 -13.37 -15.28 -7.32
CA GLY A 68 -13.77 -14.63 -6.07
C GLY A 68 -13.66 -13.13 -6.23
N GLY A 69 -14.61 -12.38 -5.65
CA GLY A 69 -14.53 -10.92 -5.48
C GLY A 69 -13.37 -10.46 -4.58
N THR A 70 -12.41 -11.34 -4.28
CA THR A 70 -11.22 -11.15 -3.48
C THR A 70 -10.40 -9.96 -3.97
N GLU A 71 -10.24 -9.80 -5.29
CA GLU A 71 -9.59 -8.62 -5.84
C GLU A 71 -10.36 -7.35 -5.49
N GLY A 72 -11.68 -7.33 -5.66
CA GLY A 72 -12.53 -6.20 -5.27
C GLY A 72 -12.44 -5.89 -3.77
N HIS A 73 -12.44 -6.90 -2.91
CA HIS A 73 -12.27 -6.72 -1.47
C HIS A 73 -10.89 -6.13 -1.13
N ILE A 74 -9.81 -6.62 -1.74
CA ILE A 74 -8.45 -6.18 -1.42
C ILE A 74 -8.14 -4.81 -2.03
N SER A 75 -8.41 -4.64 -3.32
CA SER A 75 -8.02 -3.44 -4.08
C SER A 75 -9.00 -2.27 -3.93
N HIS A 76 -10.29 -2.53 -3.63
CA HIS A 76 -11.30 -1.49 -3.48
C HIS A 76 -11.70 -1.28 -2.02
N VAL A 77 -12.05 -2.34 -1.28
CA VAL A 77 -12.60 -2.22 0.08
C VAL A 77 -11.53 -1.96 1.13
N LEU A 78 -10.43 -2.71 1.09
CA LEU A 78 -9.32 -2.59 2.05
C LEU A 78 -8.38 -1.45 1.67
N SER A 79 -7.93 -1.40 0.41
CA SER A 79 -7.02 -0.37 -0.06
C SER A 79 -7.57 1.05 0.13
N SER A 80 -8.86 1.29 -0.14
CA SER A 80 -9.46 2.64 -0.01
C SER A 80 -9.24 3.28 1.35
N ARG A 81 -9.18 2.50 2.43
CA ARG A 81 -8.94 3.01 3.78
C ARG A 81 -7.50 2.88 4.24
N LEU A 82 -6.83 1.80 3.86
CA LEU A 82 -5.46 1.52 4.32
C LEU A 82 -4.41 2.34 3.55
N SER A 83 -4.72 2.76 2.33
CA SER A 83 -3.86 3.65 1.53
C SER A 83 -4.21 5.14 1.71
N SER A 84 -5.46 5.47 2.01
CA SER A 84 -5.86 6.87 2.22
C SER A 84 -5.43 7.33 3.61
N ARG A 85 -4.52 8.31 3.66
CA ARG A 85 -3.96 8.90 4.89
C ARG A 85 -3.21 7.86 5.73
N PRO A 86 -1.87 7.80 5.66
CA PRO A 86 -1.09 6.83 6.41
C PRO A 86 -1.31 7.04 7.91
N MET A 87 -2.19 6.24 8.49
CA MET A 87 -2.33 6.10 9.92
C MET A 87 -1.48 4.89 10.31
N GLY A 88 -0.59 5.07 11.28
CA GLY A 88 0.15 3.95 11.86
C GLY A 88 -0.84 3.03 12.56
N TRP A 89 -1.22 1.93 11.89
CA TRP A 89 -2.07 0.91 12.49
C TRP A 89 -1.21 -0.04 13.32
N SER A 90 -1.62 -0.34 14.56
CA SER A 90 -1.10 -1.52 15.24
C SER A 90 -1.55 -2.78 14.49
N ARG A 91 -0.85 -3.91 14.69
CA ARG A 91 -1.19 -5.17 14.03
C ARG A 91 -2.62 -5.61 14.38
N GLU A 92 -3.01 -5.41 15.62
CA GLU A 92 -4.33 -5.74 16.16
C GLU A 92 -5.41 -4.82 15.57
N GLY A 93 -5.13 -3.51 15.50
CA GLY A 93 -6.05 -2.53 14.92
C GLY A 93 -6.25 -2.74 13.42
N LEU A 94 -5.17 -3.05 12.70
CA LEU A 94 -5.22 -3.38 11.28
C LEU A 94 -6.11 -4.59 11.01
N ARG A 95 -5.95 -5.66 11.81
CA ARG A 95 -6.75 -6.88 11.70
C ARG A 95 -8.23 -6.61 11.95
N ALA A 96 -8.57 -5.94 13.05
CA ALA A 96 -9.96 -5.62 13.37
C ALA A 96 -10.60 -4.76 12.27
N MET A 97 -9.88 -3.77 11.73
CA MET A 97 -10.36 -2.93 10.64
C MET A 97 -10.58 -3.71 9.35
N ALA A 98 -9.68 -4.63 9.00
CA ALA A 98 -9.82 -5.46 7.80
C ALA A 98 -11.05 -6.39 7.91
N GLU A 99 -11.21 -7.06 9.04
CA GLU A 99 -12.34 -7.97 9.31
C GLU A 99 -13.69 -7.23 9.28
N LEU A 100 -13.79 -6.07 9.95
CA LEU A 100 -15.01 -5.24 9.93
C LEU A 100 -15.40 -4.79 8.52
N ARG A 101 -14.41 -4.43 7.70
CA ARG A 101 -14.65 -4.00 6.32
C ARG A 101 -15.08 -5.15 5.41
N ALA A 102 -14.45 -6.32 5.56
CA ALA A 102 -14.89 -7.52 4.85
C ALA A 102 -16.33 -7.90 5.22
N TYR A 103 -16.68 -7.80 6.50
CA TYR A 103 -18.05 -8.05 6.99
C TYR A 103 -19.07 -7.08 6.38
N LEU A 104 -18.79 -5.77 6.40
CA LEU A 104 -19.67 -4.77 5.79
C LEU A 104 -19.83 -4.98 4.27
N SER A 105 -18.73 -5.27 3.57
CA SER A 105 -18.75 -5.53 2.11
C SER A 105 -19.57 -6.78 1.76
N SER A 106 -19.59 -7.77 2.64
CA SER A 106 -20.37 -8.99 2.49
C SER A 106 -21.86 -8.80 2.82
N GLY A 107 -22.32 -7.56 3.04
CA GLY A 107 -23.71 -7.21 3.39
C GLY A 107 -24.00 -7.21 4.90
N GLY A 108 -22.97 -7.39 5.73
CA GLY A 108 -23.09 -7.29 7.18
C GLY A 108 -23.51 -5.88 7.62
N ARG A 109 -24.29 -5.79 8.70
CA ARG A 109 -24.71 -4.51 9.29
C ARG A 109 -24.16 -4.36 10.69
N ILE A 110 -23.53 -3.22 10.96
CA ILE A 110 -23.09 -2.85 12.30
C ILE A 110 -24.20 -1.99 12.91
N THR A 111 -24.76 -2.45 14.02
CA THR A 111 -25.77 -1.69 14.77
C THR A 111 -25.18 -1.23 16.09
N LEU A 112 -25.82 -0.24 16.75
CA LEU A 112 -25.39 0.28 18.05
C LEU A 112 -25.27 -0.80 19.13
N LYS A 113 -25.97 -1.94 18.97
CA LYS A 113 -25.88 -3.10 19.88
C LYS A 113 -24.53 -3.83 19.81
N HIS A 114 -23.84 -3.73 18.68
CA HIS A 114 -22.52 -4.35 18.47
C HIS A 114 -21.39 -3.48 19.02
N LEU A 115 -21.64 -2.18 19.17
CA LEU A 115 -20.75 -1.27 19.86
C LEU A 115 -21.00 -1.47 21.35
N LYS A 116 -20.05 -2.12 22.04
CA LYS A 116 -20.07 -2.10 23.51
C LYS A 116 -20.13 -0.62 23.91
N PRO A 117 -21.02 -0.21 24.83
CA PRO A 117 -20.93 1.12 25.40
C PRO A 117 -19.54 1.20 26.04
N GLU A 118 -18.63 1.92 25.38
CA GLU A 118 -17.34 2.20 26.00
C GLU A 118 -17.66 3.06 27.21
N ALA A 119 -17.57 2.47 28.41
CA ALA A 119 -17.15 3.25 29.56
C ALA A 119 -15.89 3.95 29.09
N LYS A 120 -15.97 5.26 28.81
CA LYS A 120 -14.87 6.07 28.29
C LYS A 120 -13.60 5.63 29.01
N LYS A 121 -12.79 4.79 28.38
CA LYS A 121 -11.47 4.49 28.89
C LYS A 121 -10.72 5.78 28.59
N SER A 122 -10.82 6.71 29.54
CA SER A 122 -9.80 7.71 29.76
C SER A 122 -8.49 6.92 29.74
N TYR A 123 -7.78 6.99 28.61
CA TYR A 123 -6.42 6.51 28.53
C TYR A 123 -5.64 7.46 29.43
N SER A 124 -5.61 7.16 30.72
CA SER A 124 -4.69 7.78 31.66
C SER A 124 -3.32 7.25 31.26
N LEU A 125 -2.63 8.00 30.40
CA LEU A 125 -1.22 7.77 30.16
C LEU A 125 -0.52 7.94 31.51
N GLU A 126 0.12 6.89 31.99
CA GLU A 126 0.91 6.97 33.21
C GLU A 126 1.86 8.17 33.12
N LYS A 127 1.95 8.96 34.20
CA LYS A 127 2.77 10.18 34.25
C LYS A 127 4.19 9.92 33.71
N ASN A 128 4.74 8.73 33.94
CA ASN A 128 6.05 8.31 33.48
C ASN A 128 6.15 8.18 31.95
N MET A 129 5.12 7.65 31.27
CA MET A 129 5.08 7.61 29.80
C MET A 129 4.91 9.01 29.22
N VAL A 130 4.04 9.84 29.81
CA VAL A 130 3.90 11.25 29.39
C VAL A 130 5.20 12.01 29.57
N LEU A 131 5.92 11.79 30.67
CA LEU A 131 7.24 12.38 30.93
C LEU A 131 8.29 11.89 29.94
N LYS A 132 8.33 10.59 29.62
CA LYS A 132 9.23 10.05 28.59
C LYS A 132 8.94 10.67 27.23
N ILE A 133 7.68 10.69 26.79
CA ILE A 133 7.27 11.30 25.52
C ILE A 133 7.62 12.79 25.52
N LYS A 134 7.31 13.54 26.58
CA LYS A 134 7.72 14.95 26.72
C LYS A 134 9.24 15.11 26.63
N ASN A 135 10.02 14.26 27.30
CA ASN A 135 11.48 14.30 27.28
C ASN A 135 12.07 13.93 25.91
N THR A 136 11.44 13.02 25.17
CA THR A 136 11.81 12.70 23.80
C THR A 136 11.50 13.87 22.87
N PHE A 137 10.30 14.46 23.00
CA PHE A 137 9.91 15.64 22.23
C PHE A 137 10.77 16.87 22.57
N THR A 138 11.21 17.05 23.82
CA THR A 138 12.14 18.13 24.18
C THR A 138 13.57 17.85 23.74
N LYS A 139 14.01 16.58 23.67
CA LYS A 139 15.28 16.21 23.02
C LYS A 139 15.29 16.47 21.52
N THR A 140 14.13 16.32 20.86
CA THR A 140 13.97 16.62 19.43
C THR A 140 13.59 18.08 19.16
N ARG A 141 13.43 18.92 20.20
CA ARG A 141 13.34 20.37 19.98
C ARG A 141 14.71 20.83 19.50
N GLU A 142 14.69 21.62 18.43
CA GLU A 142 15.82 22.43 18.00
C GLU A 142 16.52 23.04 19.23
N GLN A 143 17.78 22.70 19.44
CA GLN A 143 18.58 23.33 20.49
C GLN A 143 18.78 24.80 20.12
N LEU A 144 18.56 25.72 21.08
CA LEU A 144 18.85 27.14 20.88
C LEU A 144 20.28 27.30 20.36
N ASN A 145 20.43 27.95 19.19
CA ASN A 145 21.68 28.17 18.44
C ASN A 145 22.28 26.98 17.65
N ASN A 146 21.55 25.88 17.42
CA ASN A 146 22.06 24.76 16.60
C ASN A 146 22.07 25.04 15.07
N VAL A 147 21.61 26.22 14.64
CA VAL A 147 21.64 26.65 13.24
C VAL A 147 22.74 27.70 13.09
N PRO A 148 23.95 27.34 12.62
CA PRO A 148 25.09 28.26 12.58
C PRO A 148 24.84 29.49 11.70
N ILE A 149 23.92 29.40 10.75
CA ILE A 149 23.59 30.55 9.89
C ILE A 149 22.84 31.64 10.66
N LEU A 150 22.08 31.30 11.71
CA LEU A 150 21.38 32.28 12.55
C LEU A 150 22.33 33.03 13.51
N SER A 151 23.56 32.57 13.74
CA SER A 151 24.53 33.30 14.58
C SER A 151 25.15 34.51 13.87
N LYS A 152 25.09 34.55 12.53
CA LYS A 152 25.62 35.66 11.71
C LYS A 152 24.76 36.93 11.73
N GLY A 153 23.58 36.89 12.35
CA GLY A 153 22.69 38.03 12.51
C GLY A 153 21.99 38.48 11.22
N LYS A 154 21.47 39.73 11.21
CA LYS A 154 20.63 40.32 10.14
C LYS A 154 21.34 40.51 8.78
N VAL A 155 22.53 39.96 8.61
CA VAL A 155 23.33 40.04 7.37
C VAL A 155 22.77 39.10 6.29
N ILE A 156 21.97 38.11 6.67
CA ILE A 156 21.37 37.14 5.74
C ILE A 156 19.98 37.62 5.32
N PRO A 157 19.67 37.71 4.01
CA PRO A 157 18.37 38.17 3.52
C PRO A 157 17.18 37.39 4.10
N MET A 158 17.38 36.09 4.37
CA MET A 158 16.36 35.19 4.95
C MET A 158 16.39 35.09 6.48
N PHE A 159 17.20 35.90 7.17
CA PHE A 159 17.37 35.83 8.62
C PHE A 159 16.05 35.90 9.39
N LYS A 160 15.16 36.82 8.98
CA LYS A 160 13.86 37.01 9.63
C LYS A 160 12.97 35.77 9.48
N CYS A 161 12.82 35.27 8.26
CA CYS A 161 12.04 34.06 7.96
C CYS A 161 12.56 32.83 8.74
N LEU A 162 13.87 32.60 8.74
CA LEU A 162 14.49 31.50 9.48
C LEU A 162 14.32 31.66 11.00
N LYS A 163 14.33 32.89 11.51
CA LYS A 163 14.11 33.20 12.93
C LYS A 163 12.65 33.04 13.34
N ASP A 164 11.71 33.36 12.46
CA ASP A 164 10.28 33.17 12.69
C ASP A 164 9.90 31.68 12.69
N ILE A 165 10.51 30.88 11.81
CA ILE A 165 10.42 29.41 11.83
C ILE A 165 11.03 28.85 13.13
N HIS A 166 12.21 29.34 13.52
CA HIS A 166 12.89 28.94 14.76
C HIS A 166 12.05 29.22 16.01
N ASN A 167 11.36 30.36 16.05
CA ASN A 167 10.51 30.75 17.19
C ASN A 167 9.12 30.09 17.15
N GLY A 168 8.79 29.33 16.11
CA GLY A 168 7.46 28.74 15.92
C GLY A 168 6.35 29.78 15.72
N THR A 169 6.70 31.01 15.35
CA THR A 169 5.79 32.14 15.13
C THR A 169 5.49 32.36 13.65
N SER A 170 5.52 31.28 12.85
CA SER A 170 5.19 31.34 11.43
C SER A 170 3.70 31.59 11.24
N ASN A 171 3.31 32.86 11.13
CA ASN A 171 2.08 33.24 10.45
C ASN A 171 2.34 33.10 8.95
N LEU A 172 2.05 31.92 8.42
CA LEU A 172 1.80 31.67 6.99
C LEU A 172 0.29 31.50 6.82
#